data_AF-A0A842PI92-F1
#
_entry.id   AF-A0A842PI92-F1
#
_cell.length_a   1.000
_cell.length_b   1.000
_cell.length_c   1.000
_cell.angle_alpha   90.00
_cell.angle_beta   90.00
_cell.angle_gamma   90.00
#
_symmetry.space_group_name_H-M   'P 1'
#
loop_
_entity.id
_entity.type
_entity.pdbx_description
1 polymer ?
#
loop_
_entity_poly.entity_id
_entity_poly.type
_entity_poly.pdbx_seq_one_letter_code
_entity_poly.pdbx_strand_id
1 'polypeptide(L)'
;MDKNQKVVHYEQKKKNAGIATALSLIIPGVGQMYLGKIGTGILILIFCWLIIPWLYGIYDAYKSANDYNAQLYSILFSERG
;
A
#
# COMPACT_ATOMS: atom_id res chain seq x y z
N MET A 1 -6.81 41.14 9.11
CA MET A 1 -5.79 40.83 8.08
C MET A 1 -6.26 41.37 6.75
N ASP A 2 -5.51 42.34 6.21
CA ASP A 2 -5.68 42.89 4.87
C ASP A 2 -5.51 41.80 3.78
N LYS A 3 -6.11 41.99 2.59
CA LYS A 3 -6.03 41.00 1.49
C LYS A 3 -4.58 40.65 1.15
N ASN A 4 -3.69 41.65 1.12
CA ASN A 4 -2.28 41.42 0.79
C ASN A 4 -1.62 40.51 1.83
N GLN A 5 -1.90 40.70 3.12
CA GLN A 5 -1.37 39.84 4.18
C GLN A 5 -1.80 38.37 4.06
N LYS A 6 -3.00 38.09 3.55
CA LYS A 6 -3.45 36.71 3.31
C LYS A 6 -2.65 36.03 2.19
N VAL A 7 -2.29 36.77 1.14
CA VAL A 7 -1.50 36.26 0.00
C VAL A 7 -0.07 35.95 0.43
N VAL A 8 0.58 36.85 1.18
CA VAL A 8 1.93 36.60 1.71
C VAL A 8 1.95 35.38 2.64
N HIS A 9 0.93 35.23 3.49
CA HIS A 9 0.84 34.09 4.39
C HIS A 9 0.61 32.76 3.65
N TYR A 10 -0.12 32.78 2.54
CA TYR A 10 -0.34 31.60 1.69
C TYR A 10 0.96 31.15 1.01
N GLU A 11 1.69 32.07 0.38
CA GLU A 11 2.98 31.76 -0.26
C GLU A 11 4.00 31.22 0.76
N GLN A 12 3.99 31.71 2.00
CA GLN A 12 4.88 31.18 3.05
C GLN A 12 4.52 29.78 3.55
N LYS A 13 3.22 29.41 3.59
CA LYS A 13 2.78 28.09 4.06
C LYS A 13 2.67 27.03 2.96
N LYS A 14 2.78 27.44 1.70
CA LYS A 14 2.71 26.57 0.54
C LYS A 14 3.84 25.54 0.58
N LYS A 15 3.46 24.27 0.74
CA LYS A 15 4.39 23.14 0.72
C LYS A 15 4.59 22.64 -0.71
N ASN A 16 5.79 22.20 -1.04
CA ASN A 16 6.09 21.70 -2.38
C ASN A 16 5.63 20.25 -2.54
N ALA A 17 4.63 20.03 -3.41
CA ALA A 17 4.12 18.71 -3.73
C ALA A 17 5.20 17.77 -4.29
N GLY A 18 6.15 18.29 -5.07
CA GLY A 18 7.24 17.50 -5.64
C GLY A 18 8.17 16.91 -4.57
N ILE A 19 8.49 17.70 -3.53
CA ILE A 19 9.33 17.23 -2.41
C ILE A 19 8.57 16.17 -1.60
N ALA A 20 7.28 16.36 -1.36
CA ALA A 20 6.45 15.37 -0.65
C ALA A 20 6.41 14.01 -1.38
N THR A 21 6.29 14.04 -2.71
CA THR A 21 6.27 12.84 -3.54
C THR A 21 7.64 12.16 -3.56
N ALA A 22 8.72 12.91 -3.75
CA ALA A 22 10.08 12.37 -3.75
C ALA A 22 10.43 11.71 -2.40
N LEU A 23 10.06 12.32 -1.27
CA LEU A 23 10.26 11.73 0.06
C LEU A 23 9.44 10.45 0.27
N SER A 24 8.25 10.35 -0.33
CA SER A 24 7.41 9.15 -0.21
C SER A 24 7.97 7.95 -0.96
N LEU A 25 8.80 8.17 -1.99
CA LEU A 25 9.43 7.10 -2.77
C LEU A 25 10.57 6.42 -2.01
N ILE A 26 11.22 7.13 -1.07
CA ILE A 26 12.35 6.60 -0.30
C ILE A 26 11.85 5.88 0.95
N ILE A 27 10.88 6.47 1.68
CA ILE A 27 10.32 5.90 2.90
C ILE A 27 8.79 6.02 2.86
N PRO A 28 8.05 4.90 2.91
CA PRO A 28 6.60 4.91 2.97
C PRO A 28 6.08 5.78 4.13
N GLY A 29 5.11 6.63 3.85
CA GLY A 29 4.46 7.48 4.85
C GLY A 29 5.15 8.82 5.14
N VAL A 30 6.42 9.01 4.75
CA VAL A 30 7.15 10.26 5.05
C VAL A 30 6.59 11.48 4.32
N GLY A 31 6.10 11.34 3.08
CA GLY A 31 5.44 12.47 2.41
C GLY A 31 4.15 12.91 3.10
N GLN A 32 3.40 11.99 3.73
CA GLN A 32 2.22 12.37 4.52
C GLN A 32 2.64 13.15 5.78
N MET A 33 3.75 12.78 6.42
CA MET A 33 4.32 13.56 7.53
C MET A 33 4.76 14.96 7.07
N TYR A 34 5.36 15.08 5.88
CA TYR A 34 5.71 16.38 5.30
C TYR A 34 4.49 17.27 5.06
N LEU A 35 3.34 16.70 4.66
CA LEU A 35 2.07 17.43 4.54
C LEU A 35 1.45 17.82 5.90
N GLY A 36 2.02 17.41 7.03
CA GLY A 36 1.47 17.61 8.37
C GLY A 36 0.48 16.53 8.81
N LYS A 37 0.27 15.50 7.99
CA LYS A 37 -0.57 14.33 8.29
C LYS A 37 0.25 13.22 8.93
N ILE A 38 0.79 13.51 10.12
CA ILE A 38 1.73 12.61 10.82
C ILE A 38 1.08 11.26 11.13
N GLY A 39 -0.15 11.25 11.66
CA GLY A 39 -0.87 10.01 11.98
C GLY A 39 -1.05 9.09 10.76
N THR A 40 -1.42 9.66 9.61
CA THR A 40 -1.51 8.91 8.34
C THR A 40 -0.14 8.37 7.91
N GLY A 41 0.91 9.17 8.06
CA GLY A 41 2.28 8.74 7.73
C GLY A 41 2.74 7.55 8.58
N ILE A 42 2.47 7.57 9.88
CA ILE A 42 2.81 6.48 10.81
C ILE A 42 2.05 5.20 10.44
N LEU A 43 0.75 5.31 10.15
CA LEU A 43 -0.06 4.15 9.74
C LEU A 43 0.51 3.52 8.47
N ILE A 44 0.84 4.31 7.46
CA ILE A 44 1.44 3.80 6.21
C ILE A 44 2.77 3.08 6.50
N LEU A 45 3.62 3.66 7.35
CA LEU A 45 4.91 3.09 7.69
C LEU A 45 4.77 1.72 8.39
N ILE A 46 3.81 1.58 9.31
CA ILE A 46 3.54 0.34 10.04
C ILE A 46 2.89 -0.74 9.16
N PHE A 47 2.05 -0.35 8.21
CA PHE A 47 1.27 -1.31 7.41
C PHE A 47 1.83 -1.61 6.02
N CYS A 48 2.88 -0.91 5.55
CA CYS A 48 3.39 -1.10 4.19
C CYS A 48 3.84 -2.54 3.89
N TRP A 49 4.31 -3.29 4.89
CA TRP A 49 4.79 -4.66 4.74
C TRP A 49 3.67 -5.69 4.53
N LEU A 50 2.41 -5.35 4.84
CA LEU A 50 1.25 -6.26 4.66
C LEU A 50 1.01 -6.67 3.21
N ILE A 51 1.58 -5.95 2.24
CA ILE A 51 1.50 -6.31 0.83
C ILE A 51 2.16 -7.68 0.57
N ILE A 52 3.22 -8.01 1.30
CA ILE A 52 3.97 -9.28 1.13
C ILE A 52 3.12 -10.50 1.52
N PRO A 53 2.59 -10.62 2.76
CA PRO A 53 1.74 -11.75 3.13
C PRO A 53 0.44 -11.79 2.33
N TRP A 54 -0.08 -10.63 1.89
CA TRP A 54 -1.25 -10.60 1.01
C TRP A 54 -0.96 -11.24 -0.36
N LEU A 55 0.15 -10.88 -1.00
CA LEU A 55 0.57 -11.51 -2.27
C LEU A 55 0.87 -13.01 -2.09
N TYR A 56 1.51 -13.39 -0.97
CA TYR A 56 1.76 -14.79 -0.65
C TYR A 56 0.46 -15.59 -0.51
N GLY A 57 -0.56 -15.04 0.17
CA GLY A 57 -1.85 -15.71 0.34
C GLY A 57 -2.58 -15.97 -0.99
N ILE A 58 -2.47 -15.06 -1.96
CA ILE A 58 -3.02 -15.27 -3.31
C ILE A 58 -2.32 -16.43 -4.02
N TYR A 59 -0.99 -16.46 -3.96
CA TYR A 59 -0.20 -17.53 -4.56
C TYR A 59 -0.49 -18.90 -3.91
N ASP A 60 -0.57 -18.94 -2.58
CA ASP A 60 -0.86 -20.13 -1.81
C ASP A 60 -2.26 -20.68 -2.10
N ALA A 61 -3.27 -19.80 -2.21
CA ALA A 61 -4.63 -20.19 -2.57
C ALA A 61 -4.70 -20.77 -4.00
N TYR A 62 -4.00 -20.17 -4.96
CA TYR A 62 -3.92 -20.69 -6.34
C TYR A 62 -3.31 -22.09 -6.37
N LYS A 63 -2.17 -22.27 -5.68
CA LYS A 63 -1.48 -23.56 -5.62
C LYS A 63 -2.36 -24.61 -4.95
N SER A 64 -2.96 -24.28 -3.80
CA SER A 64 -3.84 -25.18 -3.05
C SER A 64 -5.04 -25.64 -3.86
N ALA A 65 -5.64 -24.75 -4.67
CA ALA A 65 -6.75 -25.11 -5.55
C ALA A 65 -6.32 -26.09 -6.65
N ASN A 66 -5.13 -25.89 -7.24
CA ASN A 66 -4.58 -26.82 -8.23
C ASN A 66 -4.27 -28.20 -7.63
N ASP A 67 -3.67 -28.23 -6.45
CA ASP A 67 -3.35 -29.48 -5.74
C ASP A 67 -4.63 -30.25 -5.37
N TYR A 68 -5.69 -29.54 -4.97
CA TYR A 68 -7.01 -30.14 -4.71
C TYR A 68 -7.64 -30.72 -5.98
N ASN A 69 -7.62 -29.98 -7.09
CA ASN A 69 -8.16 -30.44 -8.37
C ASN A 69 -7.41 -31.67 -8.91
N ALA A 70 -6.08 -31.69 -8.77
CA ALA A 70 -5.26 -32.84 -9.14
C ALA A 70 -5.60 -34.09 -8.32
N GLN A 71 -5.79 -33.92 -7.01
CA GLN A 71 -6.23 -35.02 -6.13
C GLN A 71 -7.63 -35.52 -6.50
N LEU A 72 -8.59 -34.62 -6.70
CA LEU A 72 -9.95 -34.97 -7.09
C LEU A 72 -9.99 -35.74 -8.41
N TYR A 73 -9.17 -35.35 -9.39
CA TYR A 73 -9.01 -36.09 -10.64
C TYR A 73 -8.52 -37.51 -10.36
N SER A 74 -7.45 -37.68 -9.58
CA SER A 74 -6.90 -39.02 -9.31
C SER A 74 -7.92 -39.97 -8.68
N ILE A 75 -8.78 -39.50 -7.76
CA ILE A 75 -9.82 -40.29 -7.11
C ILE A 75 -10.92 -40.72 -8.11
N LEU A 76 -11.46 -39.78 -8.87
CA LEU A 76 -12.60 -40.04 -9.78
C LEU A 76 -12.24 -40.93 -10.97
N PHE A 77 -10.96 -40.98 -11.35
CA PHE A 77 -10.48 -41.77 -12.47
C PHE A 77 -9.79 -43.07 -12.05
N SER A 78 -9.37 -43.24 -10.78
CA SER A 78 -8.89 -44.54 -10.26
C SER A 78 -10.03 -45.50 -9.92
N GLU A 79 -11.21 -45.00 -9.55
CA GLU A 79 -12.38 -45.85 -9.24
C GLU A 79 -13.17 -46.31 -10.48
N ARG A 80 -12.86 -45.77 -11.67
CA ARG A 80 -13.53 -46.12 -12.94
C ARG A 80 -12.73 -47.11 -13.82
N GLY A 81 -11.68 -47.72 -13.29
CA GLY A 81 -10.83 -48.72 -13.96
C GLY A 81 -11.14 -50.14 -13.56
#